data_AF-A0A3D5J055-F1
#
_entry.id   AF-A0A3D5J055-F1
#
_cell.length_a   1.000
_cell.length_b   1.000
_cell.length_c   1.000
_cell.angle_alpha   90.00
_cell.angle_beta   90.00
_cell.angle_gamma   90.00
#
_symmetry.space_group_name_H-M   'P 1'
#
loop_
_entity.id
_entity.type
_entity.pdbx_description
1 polymer ?
#
loop_
_entity_poly.entity_id
_entity_poly.type
_entity_poly.pdbx_seq_one_letter_code
_entity_poly.pdbx_strand_id
1 'polypeptide(L)' 'MELVFATHNSNKFKEIEAMLPDHISLLSLDDIGCTEDIAETADTIDGNA' A
#
# COMPACT_ATOMS: atom_id res chain seq x y z
N MET A 1 -13.31 -3.06 -8.40
CA MET A 1 -11.98 -3.71 -8.47
C MET A 1 -11.30 -3.46 -7.15
N GLU A 2 -10.54 -4.42 -6.62
CA GLU A 2 -9.83 -4.26 -5.35
C GLU A 2 -8.33 -4.10 -5.64
N LEU A 3 -7.71 -3.09 -5.03
CA LEU A 3 -6.27 -2.84 -5.11
C LEU A 3 -5.71 -2.82 -3.69
N VAL A 4 -4.65 -3.60 -3.46
CA VAL A 4 -3.90 -3.53 -2.21
C VAL A 4 -2.83 -2.46 -2.34
N PHE A 5 -2.81 -1.52 -1.40
CA PHE A 5 -1.74 -0.55 -1.27
C PHE A 5 -0.80 -0.98 -0.15
N ALA A 6 0.43 -1.34 -0.52
CA ALA A 6 1.45 -1.88 0.38
C ALA A 6 2.05 -0.80 1.29
N THR A 7 1.24 -0.26 2.21
CA THR A 7 1.66 0.73 3.21
C THR A 7 0.92 0.50 4.53
N HIS A 8 1.63 0.69 5.65
CA HIS A 8 1.04 0.84 6.98
C HIS A 8 0.77 2.30 7.36
N ASN A 9 1.18 3.26 6.51
CA ASN A 9 0.95 4.67 6.76
C ASN A 9 -0.46 5.09 6.32
N SER A 10 -1.33 5.32 7.30
CA SER A 10 -2.73 5.74 7.09
C SER A 10 -2.89 7.10 6.41
N ASN A 11 -1.91 8.01 6.49
CA ASN A 11 -1.96 9.28 5.77
C ASN A 11 -1.75 9.04 4.27
N LYS A 12 -0.72 8.25 3.91
CA LYS A 12 -0.47 7.88 2.50
C LYS A 12 -1.67 7.15 1.91
N PHE A 13 -2.30 6.27 2.68
CA PHE A 13 -3.49 5.55 2.24
C PHE A 13 -4.62 6.51 1.85
N LYS A 14 -4.97 7.46 2.73
CA LYS A 14 -6.04 8.45 2.48
C LYS A 14 -5.73 9.35 1.29
N GLU A 15 -4.47 9.74 1.11
CA GLU A 15 -4.04 10.54 -0.05
C GLU A 15 -4.29 9.79 -1.36
N ILE A 16 -3.91 8.52 -1.43
CA ILE A 16 -4.11 7.70 -2.65
C ILE A 16 -5.58 7.34 -2.85
N GLU A 17 -6.31 6.98 -1.78
CA GLU A 17 -7.75 6.70 -1.82
C GLU A 17 -8.52 7.88 -2.42
N ALA A 18 -8.21 9.12 -2.02
CA ALA A 18 -8.85 10.31 -2.54
C ALA A 18 -8.53 10.62 -4.02
N MET A 19 -7.45 10.05 -4.56
CA MET A 19 -7.05 10.20 -5.97
C MET A 19 -7.63 9.09 -6.87
N LEU A 20 -8.08 7.99 -6.29
CA LEU A 20 -8.61 6.85 -7.03
C LEU A 20 -10.09 7.03 -7.36
N PRO A 21 -10.58 6.51 -8.51
CA PRO A 21 -12.00 6.50 -8.82
C PRO A 21 -12.83 5.62 -7.88
N ASP A 22 -14.09 6.00 -7.65
CA ASP A 22 -15.02 5.32 -6.72
C ASP A 22 -15.27 3.82 -7.00
N HIS A 23 -14.97 3.33 -8.21
CA HIS A 23 -15.15 1.92 -8.57
C HIS A 23 -13.95 1.03 -8.16
N ILE A 24 -12.91 1.64 -7.60
CA ILE A 24 -11.73 0.98 -7.05
C ILE A 24 -11.82 1.02 -5.53
N SER A 25 -11.83 -0.16 -4.91
CA SER A 25 -11.71 -0.30 -3.46
C SER A 25 -10.22 -0.46 -3.13
N LEU A 26 -9.68 0.46 -2.35
CA LEU A 26 -8.30 0.38 -1.86
C LEU A 26 -8.29 -0.41 -0.55
N LEU A 27 -7.35 -1.34 -0.41
CA LEU A 27 -7.13 -2.14 0.79
C LEU A 27 -5.71 -1.88 1.32
N SER A 28 -5.55 -1.69 2.62
CA SER A 28 -4.24 -1.51 3.26
C SER A 28 -3.60 -2.86 3.61
N LEU A 29 -2.33 -2.85 4.02
CA LEU A 29 -1.67 -4.05 4.58
C LEU A 29 -2.38 -4.55 5.85
N ASP A 30 -2.89 -3.62 6.66
CA ASP A 30 -3.66 -3.94 7.86
C ASP A 30 -4.99 -4.65 7.52
N ASP A 31 -5.68 -4.23 6.45
CA ASP A 31 -6.96 -4.85 6.02
C ASP A 31 -6.78 -6.30 5.57
N ILE A 32 -5.61 -6.64 5.02
CA ILE A 32 -5.26 -8.00 4.61
C ILE A 32 -4.50 -8.79 5.69
N GLY A 33 -4.29 -8.20 6.88
CA GLY A 33 -3.58 -8.83 7.99
C GLY A 33 -2.09 -9.05 7.73
N CYS A 34 -1.48 -8.35 6.78
CA CYS A 34 -0.05 -8.39 6.54
C CYS A 34 0.64 -7.44 7.52
N THR A 35 1.33 -7.98 8.52
CA THR A 35 2.03 -7.20 9.57
C THR A 35 3.52 -7.55 9.66
N GLU A 36 3.97 -8.39 8.74
CA GLU A 36 5.36 -8.80 8.64
C GLU A 36 6.15 -7.74 7.87
N ASP A 37 7.29 -7.32 8.43
CA ASP A 37 8.22 -6.46 7.71
C ASP A 37 8.86 -7.24 6.55
N ILE A 38 8.84 -6.64 5.37
CA ILE A 38 9.50 -7.19 4.18
C ILE A 38 10.93 -6.65 4.14
N ALA A 39 11.91 -7.55 4.03
CA ALA A 39 13.31 -7.17 3.97
C ALA A 39 13.64 -6.47 2.62
N GLU A 40 14.10 -5.23 2.69
CA GLU A 40 14.62 -4.46 1.57
C GLU A 40 16.07 -4.90 1.28
N THR A 41 16.29 -5.59 0.17
CA THR A 41 17.61 -6.18 -0.17
C THR A 41 18.31 -5.49 -1.33
N ALA A 42 17.62 -4.57 -2.02
CA ALA A 42 18.18 -3.81 -3.12
C ALA A 42 18.79 -2.48 -2.66
N ASP A 43 19.83 -2.01 -3.36
CA ASP A 43 20.50 -0.73 -3.07
C ASP A 43 19.69 0.50 -3.53
N THR A 44 18.57 0.31 -4.23
CA THR A 44 17.76 1.39 -4.81
C THR A 44 16.32 1.34 -4.32
N ILE A 45 15.68 2.51 -4.25
CA ILE A 45 14.26 2.62 -3.89
C ILE A 45 13.39 1.85 -4.90
N ASP A 46 13.65 2.01 -6.20
CA ASP A 46 12.93 1.28 -7.26
C ASP A 46 13.11 -0.24 -7.19
N GLY A 47 14.14 -0.74 -6.51
CA GLY A 47 14.37 -2.17 -6.32
C GLY A 47 13.60 -2.77 -5.15
N ASN A 48 13.12 -1.94 -4.23
CA ASN A 48 12.39 -2.36 -3.03
C ASN A 48 10.89 -1.97 -3.06
N ALA A 49 10.50 -1.00 -3.89
CA ALA A 49 9.13 -0.51 -4.06
C ALA A 49 8.37 -1.24 -5.18
#